data_AF-A0A1F6HBP2-F1
#
_entry.id   AF-A0A1F6HBP2-F1
#
_cell.length_a   1.000
_cell.length_b   1.000
_cell.length_c   1.000
_cell.angle_alpha   90.00
_cell.angle_beta   90.00
_cell.angle_gamma   90.00
#
_symmetry.space_group_name_H-M   'P 1'
#
loop_
_entity.id
_entity.type
_entity.pdbx_description
1 polymer ?
#
loop_
_entity_poly.entity_id
_entity_poly.type
_entity_poly.pdbx_seq_one_letter_code
_entity_poly.pdbx_strand_id
1 'polypeptide(L)'
;MEQPLPHELRERITTNNIELVEANTYKPRRKVNVIADGQARVVHSLKGGFEDGVEKKTTGAVYEVFFDPETNEWLKITTPKSHGSESKALDRDADIMAASLILAGFPDLAEKVKKCNVVIEGKSTNGFWSPHIGPSLEAMIRVYRSAKKTMDLERYIQFEKEAKKFFSEAYTSALDHAIQLYLKHGCWTQDANPGNILFRANEVTGELKPVLIDFVGKHQYRQEGVFEYLTQLRTLFLNHANRHGITFDLGLEPYRELCATERPGRPLSQRRILQAAP
;
A
#
# COMPACT_ATOMS: atom_id res chain seq x y z
N MET A 1 -7.44 -18.65 -7.23
CA MET A 1 -8.84 -18.28 -7.51
C MET A 1 -9.25 -17.32 -6.39
N GLU A 2 -9.34 -16.03 -6.68
CA GLU A 2 -9.70 -15.01 -5.68
C GLU A 2 -11.24 -14.87 -5.68
N GLN A 3 -11.84 -14.81 -4.49
CA GLN A 3 -13.29 -14.75 -4.33
C GLN A 3 -13.82 -13.30 -4.37
N PRO A 4 -15.04 -13.07 -4.88
CA PRO A 4 -15.67 -11.76 -4.80
C PRO A 4 -15.86 -11.35 -3.33
N LEU A 5 -15.78 -10.04 -3.07
CA LEU A 5 -16.07 -9.47 -1.76
C LEU A 5 -17.42 -10.02 -1.23
N PRO A 6 -17.46 -10.64 -0.03
CA PRO A 6 -18.69 -11.18 0.54
C PRO A 6 -19.80 -10.15 0.55
N HIS A 7 -21.01 -10.54 0.12
CA HIS A 7 -22.14 -9.62 -0.07
C HIS A 7 -22.42 -8.78 1.19
N GLU A 8 -22.51 -9.43 2.35
CA GLU A 8 -22.73 -8.77 3.64
C GLU A 8 -21.59 -7.79 4.00
N LEU A 9 -20.34 -8.12 3.63
CA LEU A 9 -19.21 -7.21 3.84
C LEU A 9 -19.32 -5.98 2.93
N ARG A 10 -19.71 -6.18 1.66
CA ARG A 10 -19.94 -5.10 0.68
C ARG A 10 -21.05 -4.15 1.13
N GLU A 11 -22.19 -4.69 1.54
CA GLU A 11 -23.30 -3.87 2.05
C GLU A 11 -22.85 -3.04 3.24
N ARG A 12 -22.17 -3.66 4.21
CA ARG A 12 -21.71 -2.96 5.41
C ARG A 12 -20.64 -1.91 5.13
N ILE A 13 -19.70 -2.17 4.22
CA ILE A 13 -18.72 -1.17 3.76
C ILE A 13 -19.46 0.06 3.21
N THR A 14 -20.47 -0.18 2.37
CA THR A 14 -21.31 0.88 1.78
C THR A 14 -22.09 1.64 2.87
N THR A 15 -22.75 0.94 3.80
CA THR A 15 -23.50 1.55 4.91
C THR A 15 -22.62 2.34 5.87
N ASN A 16 -21.34 1.97 6.01
CA ASN A 16 -20.38 2.70 6.84
C ASN A 16 -19.70 3.86 6.08
N ASN A 17 -20.19 4.24 4.90
CA ASN A 17 -19.64 5.27 4.03
C ASN A 17 -18.14 5.07 3.76
N ILE A 18 -17.69 3.82 3.69
CA ILE A 18 -16.35 3.50 3.20
C ILE A 18 -16.47 3.44 1.69
N GLU A 19 -16.17 4.56 1.05
CA GLU A 19 -16.18 4.65 -0.40
C GLU A 19 -15.08 3.74 -0.96
N LEU A 20 -15.49 2.79 -1.82
CA LEU A 20 -14.57 1.92 -2.56
C LEU A 20 -13.78 2.70 -3.63
N VAL A 21 -14.13 3.97 -3.86
CA VAL A 21 -13.65 4.79 -4.99
C VAL A 21 -13.01 6.12 -4.53
N GLU A 22 -13.43 6.70 -3.40
CA GLU A 22 -12.97 8.02 -2.94
C GLU A 22 -12.32 7.99 -1.54
N ALA A 23 -11.27 8.80 -1.38
CA ALA A 23 -10.17 8.56 -0.43
C ALA A 23 -10.31 9.21 0.95
N ASN A 24 -11.38 9.96 1.21
CA ASN A 24 -11.41 10.83 2.40
C ASN A 24 -11.91 10.11 3.65
N THR A 25 -11.25 9.00 4.02
CA THR A 25 -11.28 8.55 5.42
C THR A 25 -10.31 9.35 6.31
N TYR A 26 -9.38 10.10 5.71
CA TYR A 26 -8.48 11.01 6.44
C TYR A 26 -9.14 12.37 6.62
N LYS A 27 -9.14 12.90 7.85
CA LYS A 27 -9.60 14.27 8.12
C LYS A 27 -8.57 15.25 7.51
N PRO A 28 -8.94 16.07 6.51
CA PRO A 28 -8.03 17.06 5.95
C PRO A 28 -7.57 18.03 7.04
N ARG A 29 -6.27 18.34 7.06
CA ARG A 29 -5.70 19.33 7.98
C ARG A 29 -5.94 20.75 7.49
N ARG A 30 -5.61 20.99 6.21
CA ARG A 30 -5.77 22.28 5.53
C ARG A 30 -5.80 22.11 4.01
N LYS A 31 -6.40 23.07 3.31
CA LYS A 31 -6.27 23.22 1.86
C LYS A 31 -5.00 24.01 1.55
N VAL A 32 -4.27 23.59 0.52
CA VAL A 32 -3.01 24.22 0.10
C VAL A 32 -3.00 24.37 -1.41
N ASN A 33 -2.57 25.55 -1.87
CA ASN A 33 -2.33 25.79 -3.29
C ASN A 33 -0.95 25.25 -3.66
N VAL A 34 -0.91 24.40 -4.67
CA VAL A 34 0.33 23.86 -5.24
C VAL A 34 0.39 24.17 -6.73
N ILE A 35 1.60 24.34 -7.25
CA ILE A 35 1.85 24.34 -8.69
C ILE A 35 2.67 23.08 -8.98
N ALA A 36 2.07 22.09 -9.62
CA ALA A 36 2.75 20.86 -10.03
C ALA A 36 2.90 20.87 -11.55
N ASP A 37 4.14 20.76 -12.04
CA ASP A 37 4.47 20.79 -13.47
C ASP A 37 3.81 21.96 -14.23
N GLY A 38 3.76 23.14 -13.60
CA GLY A 38 3.18 24.36 -14.17
C GLY A 38 1.66 24.48 -14.05
N GLN A 39 0.97 23.48 -13.50
CA GLN A 39 -0.48 23.51 -13.27
C GLN A 39 -0.79 23.84 -11.80
N ALA A 40 -1.58 24.89 -11.59
CA ALA A 40 -2.09 25.23 -10.27
C ALA A 40 -3.20 24.24 -9.86
N ARG A 41 -3.10 23.69 -8.65
CA ARG A 41 -4.09 22.79 -8.05
C ARG A 41 -4.33 23.14 -6.59
N VAL A 42 -5.53 22.83 -6.09
CA VAL A 42 -5.87 22.94 -4.67
C VAL A 42 -5.89 21.55 -4.05
N VAL A 43 -4.94 21.25 -3.19
CA VAL A 43 -4.79 19.94 -2.56
C VAL A 43 -5.08 20.00 -1.07
N HIS A 44 -5.49 18.88 -0.50
CA HIS A 44 -5.80 18.71 0.92
C HIS A 44 -4.62 18.06 1.62
N SER A 45 -4.01 18.74 2.58
CA SER A 45 -2.92 18.18 3.41
C SER A 45 -3.47 17.13 4.37
N LEU A 46 -2.86 15.94 4.39
CA LEU A 46 -3.31 14.80 5.20
C LEU A 46 -2.30 14.40 6.28
N LYS A 47 -1.02 14.29 5.91
CA LYS A 47 0.06 13.83 6.80
C LYS A 47 1.37 14.54 6.48
N GLY A 48 2.14 14.83 7.54
CA GLY A 48 3.47 15.43 7.47
C GLY A 48 3.67 16.51 8.54
N GLY A 49 4.70 17.33 8.38
CA GLY A 49 5.10 18.42 9.27
C GLY A 49 5.55 19.67 8.51
N PHE A 50 4.86 20.03 7.41
CA PHE A 50 4.97 21.33 6.75
C PHE A 50 4.10 22.34 7.51
N GLU A 51 4.57 22.67 8.70
CA GLU A 51 4.10 23.81 9.49
C GLU A 51 5.25 24.81 9.57
N ASP A 52 5.04 26.03 9.07
CA ASP A 52 5.97 27.13 9.33
C ASP A 52 6.01 27.39 10.84
N GLY A 53 7.19 27.30 11.45
CA GLY A 53 7.42 27.71 12.85
C GLY A 53 7.47 26.62 13.92
N VAL A 54 7.30 25.33 13.58
CA VAL A 54 7.51 24.26 14.57
C VAL A 54 8.94 23.73 14.46
N GLU A 55 9.78 24.07 15.44
CA GLU A 55 11.06 23.38 15.65
C GLU A 55 10.81 21.88 15.83
N LYS A 56 11.12 21.10 14.78
CA LYS A 56 10.97 19.64 14.81
C LYS A 56 11.90 19.06 15.86
N LYS A 57 11.37 18.73 17.05
CA LYS A 57 11.99 17.73 17.92
C LYS A 57 11.90 16.38 17.23
N THR A 58 12.97 16.06 16.49
CA THR A 58 13.47 14.72 16.12
C THR A 58 12.51 13.72 15.45
N THR A 59 12.96 13.25 14.28
CA THR A 59 12.73 11.92 13.68
C THR A 59 11.29 11.55 13.28
N GLY A 60 11.02 11.50 11.97
CA GLY A 60 9.89 10.69 11.50
C GLY A 60 9.54 10.87 10.03
N ALA A 61 8.93 11.99 9.66
CA ALA A 61 8.40 12.19 8.32
C ALA A 61 9.22 13.24 7.54
N VAL A 62 9.97 12.73 6.56
CA VAL A 62 10.70 13.50 5.53
C VAL A 62 9.78 13.94 4.38
N TYR A 63 8.55 13.42 4.37
CA TYR A 63 7.59 13.62 3.30
C TYR A 63 6.28 14.24 3.82
N GLU A 64 5.66 15.04 2.96
CA GLU A 64 4.27 15.47 3.10
C GLU A 64 3.41 14.67 2.12
N VAL A 65 2.17 14.39 2.54
CA VAL A 65 1.17 13.68 1.74
C VAL A 65 -0.08 14.55 1.63
N PHE A 66 -0.51 14.78 0.41
CA PHE A 66 -1.71 15.51 0.05
C PHE A 66 -2.65 14.65 -0.80
N PHE A 67 -3.90 15.05 -0.83
CA PHE A 67 -4.95 14.48 -1.67
C PHE A 67 -5.59 15.56 -2.53
N ASP A 68 -5.74 15.29 -3.81
CA ASP A 68 -6.47 16.13 -4.77
C ASP A 68 -7.87 15.52 -4.99
N PRO A 69 -8.93 16.15 -4.45
CA PRO A 69 -10.30 15.64 -4.58
C PRO A 69 -10.86 15.78 -6.00
N GLU A 70 -10.32 16.68 -6.83
CA GLU A 70 -10.82 16.88 -8.20
C GLU A 70 -10.39 15.75 -9.12
N THR A 71 -9.16 15.26 -8.94
CA THR A 71 -8.57 14.20 -9.75
C THR A 71 -8.56 12.84 -9.06
N ASN A 72 -8.88 12.80 -7.76
CA ASN A 72 -8.79 11.63 -6.90
C ASN A 72 -7.37 11.03 -6.87
N GLU A 73 -6.37 11.92 -6.77
CA GLU A 73 -4.94 11.60 -6.79
C GLU A 73 -4.28 11.94 -5.44
N TRP A 74 -3.24 11.19 -5.11
CA TRP A 74 -2.35 11.45 -3.99
C TRP A 74 -1.08 12.11 -4.48
N LEU A 75 -0.65 13.15 -3.77
CA LEU A 75 0.63 13.79 -3.97
C LEU A 75 1.53 13.52 -2.75
N LYS A 76 2.65 12.84 -2.97
CA LYS A 76 3.73 12.72 -1.98
C LYS A 76 4.87 13.63 -2.40
N ILE A 77 5.30 14.54 -1.52
CA ILE A 77 6.44 15.43 -1.76
C ILE A 77 7.49 15.29 -0.68
N THR A 78 8.73 15.61 -1.01
CA THR A 78 9.78 15.90 -0.01
C THR A 78 9.52 17.27 0.64
N THR A 79 10.00 17.49 1.86
CA THR A 79 10.01 18.84 2.41
C THR A 79 10.87 19.79 1.54
N PRO A 80 10.57 21.10 1.44
CA PRO A 80 11.38 21.98 0.57
C PRO A 80 12.84 22.17 1.00
N LYS A 81 13.21 21.80 2.24
CA LYS A 81 14.59 21.85 2.76
C LYS A 81 15.38 20.56 2.56
N SER A 82 14.73 19.50 2.09
CA SER A 82 15.36 18.20 1.88
C SER A 82 16.13 18.19 0.55
N HIS A 83 17.46 18.05 0.59
CA HIS A 83 18.33 18.07 -0.59
C HIS A 83 19.03 16.73 -0.81
N GLY A 84 19.17 16.31 -2.08
CA GLY A 84 19.99 15.17 -2.48
C GLY A 84 19.34 13.80 -2.28
N SER A 85 19.67 13.12 -1.18
CA SER A 85 19.33 11.69 -0.97
C SER A 85 17.83 11.41 -0.87
N GLU A 86 17.06 12.38 -0.36
CA GLU A 86 15.62 12.23 -0.11
C GLU A 86 14.82 12.32 -1.41
N SER A 87 15.28 13.12 -2.38
CA SER A 87 14.70 13.16 -3.72
C SER A 87 14.85 11.82 -4.44
N LYS A 88 16.03 11.18 -4.33
CA LYS A 88 16.26 9.85 -4.93
C LYS A 88 15.42 8.76 -4.28
N ALA A 89 15.16 8.89 -2.98
CA ALA A 89 14.26 7.99 -2.27
C ALA A 89 12.81 8.17 -2.74
N LEU A 90 12.36 9.42 -2.95
CA LEU A 90 11.03 9.72 -3.48
C LEU A 90 10.83 9.18 -4.91
N ASP A 91 11.83 9.34 -5.79
CA ASP A 91 11.77 8.79 -7.14
C ASP A 91 11.61 7.27 -7.13
N ARG A 92 12.36 6.61 -6.23
CA ARG A 92 12.26 5.17 -6.03
C ARG A 92 10.90 4.77 -5.49
N ASP A 93 10.33 5.52 -4.54
CA ASP A 93 8.99 5.26 -4.03
C ASP A 93 7.93 5.31 -5.15
N ALA A 94 8.06 6.26 -6.09
CA ALA A 94 7.19 6.34 -7.26
C ALA A 94 7.33 5.09 -8.16
N ASP A 95 8.56 4.65 -8.42
CA ASP A 95 8.82 3.46 -9.23
C ASP A 95 8.28 2.19 -8.56
N ILE A 96 8.40 2.07 -7.24
CA ILE A 96 7.85 0.95 -6.46
C ILE A 96 6.32 0.99 -6.46
N MET A 97 5.71 2.16 -6.33
CA MET A 97 4.26 2.32 -6.41
C MET A 97 3.72 1.86 -7.77
N ALA A 98 4.37 2.28 -8.85
CA ALA A 98 4.02 1.83 -10.20
C ALA A 98 4.19 0.30 -10.36
N ALA A 99 5.31 -0.25 -9.88
CA ALA A 99 5.56 -1.70 -9.90
C ALA A 99 4.50 -2.47 -9.10
N SER A 100 4.09 -1.94 -7.94
CA SER A 100 3.06 -2.54 -7.11
C SER A 100 1.71 -2.60 -7.84
N LEU A 101 1.30 -1.50 -8.48
CA LEU A 101 0.08 -1.46 -9.28
C LEU A 101 0.12 -2.47 -10.44
N ILE A 102 1.26 -2.61 -11.13
CA ILE A 102 1.44 -3.61 -12.19
C ILE A 102 1.26 -5.03 -11.66
N LEU A 103 1.89 -5.36 -10.52
CA LEU A 103 1.81 -6.70 -9.93
C LEU A 103 0.39 -7.04 -9.46
N ALA A 104 -0.34 -6.06 -8.95
CA ALA A 104 -1.75 -6.20 -8.60
C ALA A 104 -2.68 -6.26 -9.83
N GLY A 105 -2.16 -6.10 -11.05
CA GLY A 105 -2.92 -6.19 -12.30
C GLY A 105 -3.59 -4.89 -12.74
N PHE A 106 -3.04 -3.73 -12.35
CA PHE A 106 -3.50 -2.38 -12.71
C PHE A 106 -2.43 -1.56 -13.47
N PRO A 107 -1.98 -2.01 -14.65
CA PRO A 107 -0.94 -1.31 -15.41
C PRO A 107 -1.38 0.10 -15.86
N ASP A 108 -2.66 0.28 -16.14
CA ASP A 108 -3.30 1.55 -16.49
C ASP A 108 -3.21 2.59 -15.35
N LEU A 109 -3.36 2.15 -14.10
CA LEU A 109 -3.15 3.01 -12.93
C LEU A 109 -1.66 3.28 -12.69
N ALA A 110 -0.78 2.32 -12.99
CA ALA A 110 0.66 2.51 -12.87
C ALA A 110 1.17 3.64 -13.78
N GLU A 111 0.61 3.80 -14.99
CA GLU A 111 0.92 4.91 -15.91
C GLU A 111 0.53 6.29 -15.38
N LYS A 112 -0.39 6.35 -14.40
CA LYS A 112 -0.77 7.60 -13.72
C LYS A 112 0.22 8.00 -12.63
N VAL A 113 1.13 7.10 -12.23
CA VAL A 113 2.18 7.43 -11.27
C VAL A 113 3.23 8.31 -11.95
N LYS A 114 3.33 9.58 -11.55
CA LYS A 114 4.14 10.58 -12.26
C LYS A 114 4.98 11.41 -11.29
N LYS A 115 6.29 11.37 -11.47
CA LYS A 115 7.24 12.26 -10.80
C LYS A 115 7.01 13.69 -11.30
N CYS A 116 7.08 14.67 -10.41
CA CYS A 116 6.76 16.07 -10.73
C CYS A 116 7.62 17.04 -9.92
N ASN A 117 7.77 18.25 -10.46
CA ASN A 117 8.27 19.39 -9.70
C ASN A 117 7.08 20.11 -9.07
N VAL A 118 7.19 20.44 -7.79
CA VAL A 118 6.10 21.06 -7.03
C VAL A 118 6.58 22.37 -6.41
N VAL A 119 5.81 23.44 -6.63
CA VAL A 119 5.94 24.68 -5.86
C VAL A 119 4.78 24.75 -4.87
N ILE A 120 5.11 24.79 -3.58
CA ILE A 120 4.14 24.85 -2.49
C ILE A 120 4.49 26.03 -1.58
N GLU A 121 3.54 26.95 -1.39
CA GLU A 121 3.75 28.19 -0.61
C GLU A 121 5.02 28.97 -1.04
N GLY A 122 5.28 29.04 -2.35
CA GLY A 122 6.44 29.72 -2.93
C GLY A 122 7.77 28.96 -2.81
N LYS A 123 7.79 27.76 -2.23
CA LYS A 123 8.99 26.93 -2.07
C LYS A 123 8.95 25.76 -3.06
N SER A 124 10.03 25.57 -3.82
CA SER A 124 10.16 24.46 -4.78
C SER A 124 10.60 23.18 -4.07
N THR A 125 10.06 22.04 -4.51
CA THR A 125 10.39 20.70 -4.03
C THR A 125 10.04 19.65 -5.09
N ASN A 126 10.36 18.38 -4.84
CA ASN A 126 10.03 17.26 -5.71
C ASN A 126 8.86 16.46 -5.15
N GLY A 127 8.09 15.87 -6.07
CA GLY A 127 6.89 15.12 -5.77
C GLY A 127 6.72 13.91 -6.67
N PHE A 128 5.79 13.04 -6.32
CA PHE A 128 5.09 12.23 -7.31
C PHE A 128 3.59 12.19 -7.03
N TRP A 129 2.82 12.17 -8.11
CA TRP A 129 1.40 11.88 -8.13
C TRP A 129 1.19 10.39 -8.24
N SER A 130 0.16 9.88 -7.57
CA SER A 130 -0.30 8.49 -7.70
C SER A 130 -1.83 8.44 -7.59
N PRO A 131 -2.50 7.51 -8.28
CA PRO A 131 -3.94 7.40 -8.20
C PRO A 131 -4.37 6.96 -6.79
N HIS A 132 -5.56 7.39 -6.36
CA HIS A 132 -6.21 6.73 -5.24
C HIS A 132 -6.59 5.29 -5.60
N ILE A 133 -6.16 4.35 -4.76
CA ILE A 133 -6.42 2.91 -4.95
C ILE A 133 -7.81 2.58 -4.42
N GLY A 134 -8.08 2.90 -3.16
CA GLY A 134 -9.31 2.54 -2.47
C GLY A 134 -9.06 2.30 -0.98
N PRO A 135 -10.02 1.69 -0.26
CA PRO A 135 -9.94 1.52 1.17
C PRO A 135 -8.92 0.48 1.58
N SER A 136 -8.41 0.63 2.80
CA SER A 136 -7.49 -0.32 3.39
C SER A 136 -8.19 -1.57 3.93
N LEU A 137 -7.46 -2.69 3.98
CA LEU A 137 -7.87 -3.90 4.66
C LEU A 137 -8.18 -3.62 6.13
N GLU A 138 -7.47 -2.68 6.76
CA GLU A 138 -7.76 -2.24 8.13
C GLU A 138 -9.16 -1.65 8.26
N ALA A 139 -9.55 -0.79 7.32
CA ALA A 139 -10.88 -0.18 7.29
C ALA A 139 -11.97 -1.25 7.13
N MET A 140 -11.74 -2.25 6.27
CA MET A 140 -12.65 -3.40 6.09
C MET A 140 -12.73 -4.28 7.34
N ILE A 141 -11.59 -4.59 7.98
CA ILE A 141 -11.54 -5.35 9.24
C ILE A 141 -12.31 -4.63 10.34
N ARG A 142 -12.23 -3.30 10.41
CA ARG A 142 -13.00 -2.49 11.38
C ARG A 142 -14.50 -2.66 11.19
N VAL A 143 -14.99 -2.68 9.95
CA VAL A 143 -16.41 -2.95 9.61
C VAL A 143 -16.81 -4.38 10.00
N TYR A 144 -15.98 -5.36 9.66
CA TYR A 144 -16.20 -6.75 10.09
C TYR A 144 -16.32 -6.87 11.61
N ARG A 145 -15.45 -6.19 12.37
CA ARG A 145 -15.47 -6.23 13.83
C ARG A 145 -16.69 -5.53 14.45
N SER A 146 -17.23 -4.50 13.81
CA SER A 146 -18.44 -3.84 14.30
C SER A 146 -19.68 -4.70 14.09
N ALA A 147 -19.70 -5.54 13.04
CA ALA A 147 -20.83 -6.39 12.70
C ALA A 147 -21.28 -7.31 13.83
N LYS A 148 -20.34 -7.85 14.61
CA LYS A 148 -20.60 -8.72 15.78
C LYS A 148 -21.57 -8.11 16.80
N LYS A 149 -21.61 -6.78 16.89
CA LYS A 149 -22.48 -6.07 17.84
C LYS A 149 -23.90 -5.85 17.31
N THR A 150 -24.11 -6.04 16.01
CA THR A 150 -25.33 -5.61 15.28
C THR A 150 -26.06 -6.77 14.62
N MET A 151 -25.44 -7.95 14.53
CA MET A 151 -25.98 -9.13 13.88
C MET A 151 -26.45 -10.15 14.92
N ASP A 152 -27.47 -10.91 14.56
CA ASP A 152 -27.80 -12.15 15.25
C ASP A 152 -26.65 -13.17 15.13
N LEU A 153 -26.58 -14.11 16.08
CA LEU A 153 -25.46 -15.02 16.21
C LEU A 153 -25.28 -15.94 15.00
N GLU A 154 -26.37 -16.49 14.47
CA GLU A 154 -26.32 -17.47 13.37
C GLU A 154 -25.84 -16.82 12.07
N ARG A 155 -26.42 -15.65 11.72
CA ARG A 155 -25.98 -14.87 10.56
C ARG A 155 -24.54 -14.38 10.73
N TYR A 156 -24.14 -13.99 11.95
CA TYR A 156 -22.77 -13.57 12.22
C TYR A 156 -21.76 -14.70 12.00
N ILE A 157 -22.06 -15.93 12.42
CA ILE A 157 -21.17 -17.08 12.21
C ILE A 157 -20.91 -17.32 10.72
N GLN A 158 -21.94 -17.22 9.89
CA GLN A 158 -21.79 -17.40 8.43
C GLN A 158 -20.98 -16.24 7.83
N PHE A 159 -21.32 -15.00 8.18
CA PHE A 159 -20.58 -13.81 7.76
C PHE A 159 -19.11 -13.86 8.18
N GLU A 160 -18.82 -14.28 9.41
CA GLU A 160 -17.46 -14.38 9.93
C GLU A 160 -16.61 -15.35 9.11
N LYS A 161 -17.17 -16.50 8.71
CA LYS A 161 -16.46 -17.49 7.87
C LYS A 161 -16.09 -16.89 6.51
N GLU A 162 -17.04 -16.25 5.84
CA GLU A 162 -16.82 -15.64 4.52
C GLU A 162 -15.86 -14.46 4.58
N ALA A 163 -16.01 -13.58 5.57
CA ALA A 163 -15.13 -12.44 5.78
C ALA A 163 -13.70 -12.87 6.09
N LYS A 164 -13.50 -13.85 7.00
CA LYS A 164 -12.17 -14.36 7.33
C LYS A 164 -11.52 -15.05 6.13
N LYS A 165 -12.29 -15.77 5.32
CA LYS A 165 -11.77 -16.37 4.08
C LYS A 165 -11.27 -15.29 3.11
N PHE A 166 -12.09 -14.26 2.85
CA PHE A 166 -11.68 -13.12 2.02
C PHE A 166 -10.42 -12.42 2.57
N PHE A 167 -10.34 -12.17 3.88
CA PHE A 167 -9.16 -11.56 4.47
C PHE A 167 -7.92 -12.46 4.41
N SER A 168 -8.09 -13.77 4.55
CA SER A 168 -7.02 -14.75 4.39
C SER A 168 -6.41 -14.70 2.99
N GLU A 169 -7.27 -14.65 1.96
CA GLU A 169 -6.87 -14.49 0.55
C GLU A 169 -6.15 -13.14 0.34
N ALA A 170 -6.67 -12.06 0.91
CA ALA A 170 -6.04 -10.75 0.83
C ALA A 170 -4.63 -10.70 1.45
N TYR A 171 -4.44 -11.27 2.65
CA TYR A 171 -3.11 -11.36 3.27
C TYR A 171 -2.16 -12.26 2.47
N THR A 172 -2.67 -13.36 1.90
CA THR A 172 -1.88 -14.28 1.06
C THR A 172 -1.39 -13.56 -0.20
N SER A 173 -2.30 -12.89 -0.91
CA SER A 173 -2.00 -12.12 -2.12
C SER A 173 -1.07 -10.94 -1.84
N ALA A 174 -1.29 -10.20 -0.74
CA ALA A 174 -0.40 -9.12 -0.34
C ALA A 174 1.01 -9.61 0.08
N LEU A 175 1.13 -10.79 0.70
CA LEU A 175 2.43 -11.39 1.01
C LEU A 175 3.16 -11.84 -0.26
N ASP A 176 2.48 -12.53 -1.19
CA ASP A 176 3.08 -12.89 -2.48
C ASP A 176 3.55 -11.65 -3.24
N HIS A 177 2.72 -10.61 -3.28
CA HIS A 177 3.07 -9.31 -3.85
C HIS A 177 4.34 -8.74 -3.21
N ALA A 178 4.45 -8.73 -1.88
CA ALA A 178 5.63 -8.25 -1.17
C ALA A 178 6.89 -9.05 -1.53
N ILE A 179 6.78 -10.38 -1.61
CA ILE A 179 7.87 -11.28 -2.03
C ILE A 179 8.30 -10.94 -3.46
N GLN A 180 7.36 -10.79 -4.40
CA GLN A 180 7.67 -10.45 -5.78
C GLN A 180 8.36 -9.10 -5.92
N LEU A 181 7.93 -8.07 -5.18
CA LEU A 181 8.59 -6.76 -5.17
C LEU A 181 10.01 -6.82 -4.58
N TYR A 182 10.20 -7.61 -3.52
CA TYR A 182 11.53 -7.84 -2.97
C TYR A 182 12.45 -8.50 -4.00
N LEU A 183 11.98 -9.57 -4.63
CA LEU A 183 12.74 -10.33 -5.62
C LEU A 183 13.04 -9.49 -6.88
N LYS A 184 12.06 -8.71 -7.37
CA LYS A 184 12.16 -7.89 -8.59
C LYS A 184 12.88 -6.56 -8.39
N HIS A 185 12.78 -5.94 -7.22
CA HIS A 185 13.21 -4.55 -7.02
C HIS A 185 14.09 -4.37 -5.79
N GLY A 186 14.36 -5.42 -5.01
CA GLY A 186 15.09 -5.34 -3.75
C GLY A 186 14.36 -4.48 -2.71
N CYS A 187 13.03 -4.40 -2.82
CA CYS A 187 12.18 -3.51 -2.04
C CYS A 187 11.48 -4.26 -0.92
N TRP A 188 11.33 -3.60 0.23
CA TRP A 188 10.85 -4.21 1.45
C TRP A 188 9.80 -3.31 2.10
N THR A 189 8.83 -3.89 2.80
CA THR A 189 7.95 -3.13 3.69
C THR A 189 8.26 -3.48 5.14
N GLN A 190 8.72 -2.49 5.92
CA GLN A 190 8.88 -2.64 7.37
C GLN A 190 7.52 -2.58 8.09
N ASP A 191 6.47 -2.21 7.37
CA ASP A 191 5.17 -1.90 7.90
C ASP A 191 4.09 -2.67 7.14
N ALA A 192 4.20 -3.99 7.18
CA ALA A 192 3.25 -4.96 6.62
C ALA A 192 1.92 -5.01 7.40
N ASN A 193 1.33 -3.85 7.68
CA ASN A 193 0.05 -3.71 8.34
C ASN A 193 -1.09 -3.64 7.30
N PRO A 194 -2.34 -3.94 7.68
CA PRO A 194 -3.48 -3.94 6.76
C PRO A 194 -3.94 -2.53 6.39
N GLY A 195 -3.44 -1.49 7.06
CA GLY A 195 -3.57 -0.11 6.60
C GLY A 195 -2.84 0.13 5.27
N ASN A 196 -1.77 -0.63 5.02
CA ASN A 196 -0.97 -0.58 3.80
C ASN A 196 -1.38 -1.60 2.74
N ILE A 197 -2.44 -2.36 2.97
CA ILE A 197 -3.04 -3.26 1.97
C ILE A 197 -4.33 -2.57 1.51
N LEU A 198 -4.28 -1.89 0.37
CA LEU A 198 -5.42 -1.18 -0.20
C LEU A 198 -6.15 -2.07 -1.22
N PHE A 199 -7.43 -1.83 -1.46
CA PHE A 199 -8.18 -2.57 -2.47
C PHE A 199 -8.62 -1.66 -3.60
N ARG A 200 -8.43 -2.12 -4.84
CA ARG A 200 -8.98 -1.49 -6.04
C ARG A 200 -9.90 -2.49 -6.75
N ALA A 201 -11.05 -1.99 -7.21
CA ALA A 201 -11.88 -2.76 -8.11
C ALA A 201 -11.28 -2.75 -9.52
N ASN A 202 -11.11 -3.93 -10.11
CA ASN A 202 -10.83 -4.05 -11.52
C ASN A 202 -12.05 -3.58 -12.31
N GLU A 203 -11.86 -2.59 -13.18
CA GLU A 203 -12.97 -1.90 -13.87
C GLU A 203 -13.70 -2.82 -14.86
N VAL A 204 -13.05 -3.89 -15.33
CA VAL A 204 -13.61 -4.85 -16.29
C VAL A 204 -14.41 -5.95 -15.58
N THR A 205 -13.86 -6.50 -14.50
CA THR A 205 -14.41 -7.68 -13.81
C THR A 205 -15.20 -7.34 -12.55
N GLY A 206 -15.03 -6.14 -11.99
CA GLY A 206 -15.57 -5.74 -10.69
C GLY A 206 -14.91 -6.43 -9.49
N GLU A 207 -13.86 -7.23 -9.73
CA GLU A 207 -13.11 -7.95 -8.71
C GLU A 207 -12.26 -6.98 -7.88
N LEU A 208 -12.25 -7.13 -6.55
CA LEU A 208 -11.38 -6.35 -5.68
C LEU A 208 -10.03 -7.05 -5.57
N LYS A 209 -8.97 -6.34 -5.96
CA LYS A 209 -7.60 -6.83 -5.83
C LYS A 209 -6.81 -6.04 -4.79
N PRO A 210 -6.02 -6.71 -3.95
CA PRO A 210 -5.16 -6.04 -3.00
C PRO A 210 -3.95 -5.42 -3.70
N VAL A 211 -3.68 -4.16 -3.38
CA VAL A 211 -2.47 -3.42 -3.76
C VAL A 211 -1.71 -3.13 -2.48
N LEU A 212 -0.50 -3.66 -2.37
CA LEU A 212 0.37 -3.38 -1.24
C LEU A 212 1.08 -2.05 -1.47
N ILE A 213 1.07 -1.17 -0.48
CA ILE A 213 1.73 0.15 -0.55
C ILE A 213 2.72 0.33 0.61
N ASP A 214 3.32 1.52 0.67
CA ASP A 214 4.23 1.96 1.74
C ASP A 214 5.43 1.02 1.96
N PHE A 215 6.29 0.98 0.94
CA PHE A 215 7.55 0.27 0.99
C PHE A 215 8.64 1.18 1.55
N VAL A 216 9.48 0.63 2.42
CA VAL A 216 10.64 1.31 2.94
C VAL A 216 11.85 0.87 2.11
N GLY A 217 12.41 1.78 1.32
CA GLY A 217 13.61 1.54 0.50
C GLY A 217 14.92 1.32 1.26
N LYS A 218 14.88 0.82 2.50
CA LYS A 218 16.08 0.44 3.25
C LYS A 218 16.54 -0.93 2.80
N HIS A 219 17.64 -0.95 2.06
CA HIS A 219 18.42 -2.15 1.78
C HIS A 219 18.92 -2.76 3.11
N GLN A 220 18.15 -3.68 3.71
CA GLN A 220 18.71 -4.58 4.71
C GLN A 220 19.47 -5.69 3.99
N TYR A 221 20.69 -5.35 3.54
CA TYR A 221 21.70 -6.33 3.12
C TYR A 221 22.61 -6.69 4.29
N ARG A 222 22.05 -6.93 5.47
CA ARG A 222 22.86 -7.24 6.65
C ARG A 222 22.75 -8.73 6.96
N GLN A 223 23.66 -9.48 6.34
CA GLN A 223 24.15 -10.81 6.72
C GLN A 223 23.17 -12.01 6.64
N GLU A 224 21.85 -11.80 6.56
CA GLU A 224 20.86 -12.89 6.50
C GLU A 224 20.60 -13.34 5.05
N GLY A 225 20.21 -14.61 4.87
CA GLY A 225 19.85 -15.17 3.56
C GLY A 225 18.50 -14.64 3.07
N VAL A 226 18.29 -14.56 1.74
CA VAL A 226 17.02 -14.09 1.15
C VAL A 226 15.80 -14.84 1.71
N PHE A 227 15.92 -16.15 1.95
CA PHE A 227 14.83 -16.98 2.48
C PHE A 227 14.48 -16.66 3.94
N GLU A 228 15.47 -16.32 4.77
CA GLU A 228 15.24 -15.88 6.15
C GLU A 228 14.46 -14.57 6.17
N TYR A 229 14.77 -13.66 5.24
CA TYR A 229 14.01 -12.42 5.06
C TYR A 229 12.55 -12.67 4.67
N LEU A 230 12.28 -13.56 3.72
CA LEU A 230 10.89 -13.90 3.36
C LEU A 230 10.14 -14.50 4.57
N THR A 231 10.84 -15.26 5.41
CA THR A 231 10.29 -15.83 6.65
C THR A 231 9.91 -14.75 7.66
N GLN A 232 10.75 -13.72 7.83
CA GLN A 232 10.43 -12.57 8.67
C GLN A 232 9.22 -11.79 8.13
N LEU A 233 9.16 -11.57 6.82
CA LEU A 233 8.03 -10.88 6.18
C LEU A 233 6.71 -11.62 6.42
N ARG A 234 6.69 -12.92 6.15
CA ARG A 234 5.54 -13.78 6.45
C ARG A 234 5.14 -13.69 7.93
N THR A 235 6.11 -13.68 8.83
CA THR A 235 5.86 -13.56 10.28
C THR A 235 5.20 -12.22 10.64
N LEU A 236 5.60 -11.10 10.00
CA LEU A 236 4.95 -9.80 10.20
C LEU A 236 3.47 -9.83 9.78
N PHE A 237 3.19 -10.35 8.58
CA PHE A 237 1.82 -10.51 8.09
C PHE A 237 1.00 -11.42 9.02
N LEU A 238 1.55 -12.57 9.44
CA LEU A 238 0.89 -13.51 10.36
C LEU A 238 0.58 -12.88 11.71
N ASN A 239 1.55 -12.18 12.30
CA ASN A 239 1.36 -11.49 13.57
C ASN A 239 0.21 -10.48 13.48
N HIS A 240 0.06 -9.82 12.34
CA HIS A 240 -1.05 -8.90 12.14
C HIS A 240 -2.39 -9.63 11.96
N ALA A 241 -2.46 -10.62 11.07
CA ALA A 241 -3.68 -11.39 10.81
C ALA A 241 -4.21 -12.06 12.10
N ASN A 242 -3.30 -12.64 12.90
CA ASN A 242 -3.64 -13.33 14.15
C ASN A 242 -4.27 -12.42 15.20
N ARG A 243 -3.92 -11.12 15.27
CA ARG A 243 -4.58 -10.14 16.16
C ARG A 243 -6.08 -9.99 15.88
N HIS A 244 -6.52 -10.41 14.69
CA HIS A 244 -7.91 -10.37 14.26
C HIS A 244 -8.55 -11.76 14.16
N GLY A 245 -7.86 -12.81 14.61
CA GLY A 245 -8.32 -14.19 14.49
C GLY A 245 -8.45 -14.65 13.03
N ILE A 246 -7.64 -14.07 12.14
CA ILE A 246 -7.52 -14.43 10.74
C ILE A 246 -6.25 -15.26 10.59
N THR A 247 -6.37 -16.43 9.98
CA THR A 247 -5.24 -17.27 9.59
C THR A 247 -5.12 -17.27 8.08
N PHE A 248 -3.90 -17.38 7.57
CA PHE A 248 -3.64 -17.53 6.14
C PHE A 248 -2.41 -18.40 5.94
N ASP A 249 -2.30 -19.00 4.77
CA ASP A 249 -1.14 -19.79 4.41
C ASP A 249 -0.63 -19.40 3.03
N LEU A 250 0.54 -18.76 3.05
CA LEU A 250 1.45 -18.79 1.92
C LEU A 250 2.65 -19.62 2.38
N GLY A 251 2.76 -20.84 1.86
CA GLY A 251 3.96 -21.64 2.01
C GLY A 251 5.13 -20.92 1.35
N LEU A 252 6.24 -20.74 2.06
CA LEU A 252 7.44 -20.12 1.47
C LEU A 252 8.29 -21.12 0.68
N GLU A 253 7.99 -22.41 0.80
CA GLU A 253 8.77 -23.48 0.19
C GLU A 253 8.95 -23.34 -1.34
N PRO A 254 7.93 -22.92 -2.13
CA PRO A 254 8.12 -22.64 -3.56
C PRO A 254 9.19 -21.60 -3.86
N TYR A 255 9.46 -20.68 -2.93
CA TYR A 255 10.49 -19.65 -3.09
C TYR A 255 11.86 -20.10 -2.56
N ARG A 256 11.97 -21.26 -1.89
CA ARG A 256 13.23 -21.71 -1.26
C ARG A 256 14.33 -21.90 -2.29
N GLU A 257 14.05 -22.61 -3.38
CA GLU A 257 15.02 -22.86 -4.45
C GLU A 257 15.43 -21.57 -5.16
N LEU A 258 14.45 -20.68 -5.40
CA LEU A 258 14.70 -19.35 -5.96
C LEU A 258 15.66 -18.56 -5.05
N CYS A 259 15.43 -18.57 -3.74
CA CYS A 259 16.27 -17.85 -2.78
C CYS A 259 17.68 -18.43 -2.65
N ALA A 260 17.86 -19.74 -2.90
CA ALA A 260 19.14 -20.43 -2.78
C ALA A 260 20.17 -20.01 -3.86
N THR A 261 19.69 -19.56 -5.02
CA THR A 261 20.56 -19.13 -6.13
C THR A 261 20.86 -17.64 -6.15
N GLU A 262 20.21 -16.86 -5.27
CA GLU A 262 20.29 -15.40 -5.30
C GLU A 262 21.36 -14.84 -4.38
N ARG A 263 22.07 -13.81 -4.89
CA ARG A 263 22.95 -12.99 -4.06
C ARG A 263 22.12 -11.87 -3.45
N PRO A 264 22.17 -11.65 -2.13
CA PRO A 264 21.59 -10.46 -1.51
C PRO A 264 22.13 -9.22 -2.24
N GLY A 265 21.27 -8.36 -2.78
CA GLY A 265 21.75 -7.15 -3.46
C GLY A 265 21.25 -6.89 -4.87
N ARG A 266 20.83 -7.91 -5.60
CA ARG A 266 20.57 -7.78 -7.04
C ARG A 266 19.11 -8.11 -7.38
N PRO A 267 18.40 -7.21 -8.08
CA PRO A 267 17.12 -7.53 -8.71
C PRO A 267 17.22 -8.79 -9.57
N LEU A 268 16.30 -9.72 -9.39
CA LEU A 268 16.15 -10.85 -10.32
C LEU A 268 15.73 -10.33 -11.70
N SER A 269 16.29 -10.92 -12.76
CA SER A 269 15.78 -10.66 -14.11
C SER A 269 14.32 -11.12 -14.21
N GLN A 270 13.45 -10.30 -14.78
CA GLN A 270 11.99 -10.54 -14.91
C GLN A 270 11.63 -11.96 -15.42
N ARG A 271 12.47 -12.53 -16.30
CA ARG A 271 12.33 -13.89 -16.86
C ARG A 271 12.41 -15.01 -15.81
N ARG A 272 13.24 -14.86 -14.76
CA ARG A 272 13.43 -15.90 -13.72
C ARG A 272 12.30 -15.92 -12.69
N ILE A 273 11.71 -14.75 -12.40
CA ILE A 273 10.58 -14.66 -11.46
C ILE A 273 9.32 -15.28 -12.05
N LEU A 274 9.05 -15.04 -13.34
CA LEU A 274 7.90 -15.63 -14.05
C LEU A 274 7.99 -17.17 -14.19
N GLN A 275 9.17 -17.76 -14.02
CA GLN A 275 9.36 -19.21 -14.03
C GLN A 275 9.16 -19.86 -12.66
N ALA A 276 9.14 -19.05 -11.57
CA ALA A 276 9.08 -19.52 -10.20
C ALA A 276 7.75 -19.17 -9.49
N ALA A 277 6.98 -18.22 -10.02
CA ALA A 277 5.62 -17.98 -9.56
C ALA A 277 4.71 -19.13 -10.06
N PRO A 278 3.93 -19.78 -9.17
CA PRO A 278 2.99 -20.84 -9.57
C PRO A 278 1.85 -20.34 -10.47
#